data_AF-A0AAP2L0J2-F1
#
_entry.id   AF-A0AAP2L0J2-F1
#
_cell.length_a   1.000
_cell.length_b   1.000
_cell.length_c   1.000
_cell.angle_alpha   90.00
_cell.angle_beta   90.00
_cell.angle_gamma   90.00
#
_symmetry.space_group_name_H-M   'P 1'
#
loop_
_entity.id
_entity.type
_entity.pdbx_description
1 polymer ?
#
loop_
_entity_poly.entity_id
_entity_poly.type
_entity_poly.pdbx_seq_one_letter_code
_entity_poly.pdbx_strand_id
1 'polypeptide(L)' 'MAQGDKRSRRGKIANGSYGRRRPQTSRKAQRYKQRGF' A
#
# COMPACT_ATOMS: atom_id res chain seq x y z
N MET A 1 11.23 -6.88 5.30
CA MET A 1 11.01 -5.42 5.20
C MET A 1 10.80 -4.86 6.59
N ALA A 2 11.68 -3.94 7.02
CA ALA A 2 11.61 -3.29 8.32
C ALA A 2 10.30 -2.50 8.48
N GLN A 3 9.76 -2.41 9.70
CA GLN A 3 8.56 -1.64 9.98
C GLN A 3 8.74 -0.13 9.71
N GLY A 4 9.98 0.38 9.75
CA GLY A 4 10.30 1.78 9.44
C GLY A 4 10.12 2.19 7.97
N ASP A 5 10.06 1.24 7.03
CA ASP A 5 9.88 1.58 5.61
C ASP A 5 8.41 1.92 5.30
N LYS A 6 8.09 3.23 5.34
CA LYS A 6 6.77 3.81 5.01
C LYS A 6 6.29 3.48 3.58
N ARG A 7 7.17 3.04 2.68
CA ARG A 7 6.81 2.64 1.30
C ARG A 7 6.48 1.14 1.20
N SER A 8 6.86 0.33 2.18
CA SER A 8 6.51 -1.10 2.23
C SER A 8 5.06 -1.31 2.67
N ARG A 9 4.51 -2.50 2.41
CA ARG A 9 3.20 -2.89 2.97
C ARG A 9 3.24 -2.85 4.50
N ARG A 10 4.31 -3.38 5.11
CA ARG A 10 4.48 -3.45 6.57
C ARG A 10 4.58 -2.06 7.21
N GLY A 11 5.39 -1.15 6.67
CA GLY A 11 5.48 0.20 7.22
C GLY A 11 4.22 1.04 6.96
N LYS A 12 3.46 0.77 5.90
CA LYS A 12 2.11 1.34 5.75
C LYS A 12 1.13 0.84 6.82
N ILE A 13 1.23 -0.42 7.24
CA ILE A 13 0.44 -0.97 8.36
C ILE A 13 0.86 -0.28 9.66
N ALA A 14 2.17 -0.24 9.96
CA ALA A 14 2.69 0.36 11.18
C ALA A 14 2.33 1.85 11.32
N ASN A 15 2.37 2.61 10.22
CA ASN A 15 2.01 4.03 10.19
C ASN A 15 0.50 4.28 9.99
N GLY A 16 -0.35 3.24 9.93
CA GLY A 16 -1.79 3.37 9.68
C GLY A 16 -2.20 3.89 8.28
N SER A 17 -1.24 4.30 7.45
CA SER A 17 -1.48 4.91 6.14
C SER A 17 -1.89 3.91 5.06
N TYR A 18 -2.54 4.40 4.01
CA TYR A 18 -2.88 3.63 2.81
C TYR A 18 -1.96 3.98 1.63
N GLY A 19 -2.04 3.21 0.56
CA GLY A 19 -1.41 3.53 -0.71
C GLY A 19 -1.23 2.30 -1.57
N ARG A 20 -0.41 2.39 -2.62
CA ARG A 20 -0.22 1.30 -3.59
C ARG A 20 -0.03 -0.08 -2.97
N ARG A 21 0.89 -0.21 -2.02
CA ARG A 21 1.21 -1.50 -1.37
C ARG A 21 0.24 -1.93 -0.24
N ARG A 22 -0.63 -1.02 0.21
CA ARG A 22 -1.71 -1.24 1.20
C ARG A 22 -2.97 -0.47 0.74
N PRO A 23 -3.66 -0.94 -0.31
CA PRO A 23 -4.86 -0.28 -0.81
C PRO A 23 -5.99 -0.39 0.23
N GLN A 24 -6.78 0.68 0.36
CA GLN A 24 -7.89 0.73 1.31
C GLN A 24 -9.07 -0.14 0.88
N THR A 25 -9.28 -0.28 -0.42
CA THR A 25 -10.39 -1.04 -1.01
C THR A 25 -9.92 -1.84 -2.21
N SER A 26 -10.67 -2.88 -2.57
CA SER A 26 -10.46 -3.68 -3.79
C SER A 26 -10.47 -2.80 -5.05
N ARG A 27 -11.37 -1.81 -5.12
CA ARG A 27 -11.42 -0.82 -6.22
C ARG A 27 -10.10 -0.06 -6.37
N LYS A 28 -9.52 0.42 -5.26
CA LYS A 28 -8.19 1.10 -5.30
C LYS A 28 -7.09 0.12 -5.69
N ALA A 29 -7.12 -1.12 -5.21
CA ALA A 29 -6.17 -2.16 -5.59
C ALA A 29 -6.19 -2.42 -7.10
N GLN A 30 -7.38 -2.53 -7.69
CA GLN A 30 -7.56 -2.73 -9.13
C GLN A 30 -7.10 -1.51 -9.93
N ARG A 31 -7.36 -0.29 -9.46
CA ARG A 31 -6.84 0.94 -10.09
C ARG A 31 -5.31 1.00 -10.11
N TYR A 32 -4.64 0.49 -9.07
CA TYR A 32 -3.18 0.37 -9.10
C TYR A 32 -2.74 -0.65 -10.16
N LYS A 33 -3.35 -1.84 -10.19
CA LYS A 33 -3.03 -2.85 -11.23
C LYS A 33 -3.20 -2.31 -12.65
N GLN A 34 -4.30 -1.60 -12.93
CA GLN A 34 -4.56 -0.99 -14.25
C GLN A 34 -3.52 0.06 -14.66
N ARG A 35 -2.86 0.69 -13.68
CA ARG A 35 -1.83 1.70 -13.89
C ARG A 35 -0.41 1.11 -13.97
N GLY A 36 -0.27 -0.21 -14.02
CA GLY A 36 1.04 -0.89 -14.08
C GLY A 36 1.85 -0.81 -12.79
N PHE A 37 1.16 -0.64 -11.66
CA PHE A 37 1.75 -0.38 -10.34
C PHE A 37 1.84 -1.60 -9.45
#